data_AF-A0AA42WFM1-F1
#
_entry.id   AF-A0AA42WFM1-F1
#
_cell.length_a   1.000
_cell.length_b   1.000
_cell.length_c   1.000
_cell.angle_alpha   90.00
_cell.angle_beta   90.00
_cell.angle_gamma   90.00
#
_symmetry.space_group_name_H-M   'P 1'
#
loop_
_entity.id
_entity.type
_entity.pdbx_description
1 polymer ?
#
loop_
_entity_poly.entity_id
_entity_poly.type
_entity_poly.pdbx_seq_one_letter_code
_entity_poly.pdbx_strand_id
1 'polypeptide(L)'
;MADCLHMFRGYRVPAEAVQAVKQAIINTPRRVDVPALRSIVEPALVPVDPWRSTTRAVAAACAVESFLFDATQAGLVIRRTNGWKFPYWWRVKAAPEAVCR
;
A
#
# COMPACT_ATOMS: atom_id res chain seq x y z
N MET A 1 -16.51 -2.74 13.89
CA MET A 1 -16.03 -3.91 13.13
C MET A 1 -14.99 -3.49 12.09
N ALA A 2 -13.81 -3.01 12.53
CA ALA A 2 -12.74 -2.54 11.62
C ALA A 2 -11.52 -3.48 11.58
N ASP A 3 -11.49 -4.49 12.44
CA ASP A 3 -10.30 -5.31 12.73
C ASP A 3 -10.00 -6.39 11.67
N CYS A 4 -10.96 -6.70 10.80
CA CYS A 4 -10.85 -7.75 9.77
C CYS A 4 -10.42 -7.23 8.39
N LEU A 5 -10.36 -5.92 8.16
CA LEU A 5 -10.23 -5.34 6.82
C LEU A 5 -8.81 -5.43 6.23
N HIS A 6 -7.82 -5.87 6.99
CA HIS A 6 -6.42 -5.90 6.56
C HIS A 6 -5.74 -7.26 6.80
N MET A 7 -6.48 -8.36 6.60
CA MET A 7 -5.88 -9.68 6.53
C MET A 7 -5.43 -10.00 5.10
N PHE A 8 -4.14 -10.29 4.94
CA PHE A 8 -3.54 -10.68 3.67
C PHE A 8 -2.83 -12.02 3.85
N ARG A 9 -3.34 -13.06 3.18
CA ARG A 9 -2.73 -14.41 3.16
C ARG A 9 -2.44 -15.00 4.55
N GLY A 10 -3.32 -14.71 5.52
CA GLY A 10 -3.16 -15.18 6.90
C GLY A 10 -2.33 -14.28 7.81
N TYR A 11 -1.85 -13.13 7.31
CA TYR A 11 -1.21 -12.10 8.09
C TYR A 11 -2.13 -10.92 8.29
N ARG A 12 -2.17 -10.37 9.49
CA ARG A 12 -2.87 -9.15 9.83
C ARG A 12 -1.93 -7.96 9.72
N VAL A 13 -2.36 -6.91 9.03
CA VAL A 13 -1.68 -5.61 9.04
C VAL A 13 -2.26 -4.77 10.19
N PRO A 14 -1.44 -4.29 11.14
CA PRO A 14 -1.91 -3.38 12.17
C PRO A 14 -2.29 -2.02 11.57
N ALA A 15 -3.28 -1.34 12.16
CA ALA A 15 -3.75 -0.04 11.68
C ALA A 15 -2.63 1.01 11.64
N GLU A 16 -1.65 0.93 12.55
CA GLU A 16 -0.47 1.80 12.56
C GLU A 16 0.37 1.67 11.28
N ALA A 17 0.57 0.44 10.78
CA ALA A 17 1.29 0.21 9.54
C ALA A 17 0.51 0.75 8.33
N VAL A 18 -0.82 0.66 8.36
CA VAL A 18 -1.68 1.25 7.32
C VAL A 18 -1.53 2.77 7.29
N GLN A 19 -1.56 3.42 8.46
CA GLN A 19 -1.36 4.85 8.58
C GLN A 19 0.05 5.27 8.15
N ALA A 20 1.09 4.52 8.53
CA ALA A 20 2.46 4.76 8.10
C ALA A 20 2.60 4.68 6.57
N VAL A 21 1.98 3.70 5.91
CA VAL A 21 1.97 3.58 4.45
C VAL A 21 1.23 4.76 3.81
N LYS A 22 0.04 5.11 4.31
CA LYS A 22 -0.71 6.28 3.82
C LYS A 22 0.10 7.56 3.94
N GLN A 23 0.74 7.78 5.09
CA GLN A 23 1.60 8.93 5.32
C GLN A 23 2.84 8.92 4.42
N ALA A 24 3.46 7.76 4.18
CA ALA A 24 4.57 7.63 3.25
C ALA A 24 4.17 7.99 1.82
N ILE A 25 2.98 7.56 1.37
CA ILE A 25 2.42 7.94 0.06
C ILE A 25 2.20 9.46 -0.02
N ILE A 26 1.66 10.07 1.05
CA ILE A 26 1.42 11.53 1.13
C ILE A 26 2.73 12.32 1.18
N ASN A 27 3.76 11.84 1.89
CA ASN A 27 5.04 12.52 2.01
C ASN A 27 5.89 12.40 0.75
N THR A 28 5.62 11.40 -0.11
CA THR A 28 6.40 11.18 -1.32
C THR A 28 6.01 12.18 -2.42
N PRO A 29 6.94 13.03 -2.90
CA PRO A 29 6.60 14.15 -3.78
C PRO A 29 6.36 13.77 -5.24
N ARG A 30 6.80 12.60 -5.72
CA ARG A 30 6.76 12.25 -7.16
C ARG A 30 6.41 10.80 -7.42
N ARG A 31 7.33 9.88 -7.15
CA ARG A 31 7.19 8.45 -7.44
C ARG A 31 7.10 7.67 -6.15
N VAL A 32 6.00 6.94 -5.96
CA VAL A 32 5.84 6.06 -4.81
C VAL A 32 6.79 4.89 -4.93
N ASP A 33 7.61 4.69 -3.91
CA ASP A 33 8.60 3.62 -3.88
C ASP A 33 8.01 2.35 -3.24
N VAL A 34 7.51 1.45 -4.09
CA VAL A 34 6.87 0.20 -3.69
C VAL A 34 7.75 -0.68 -2.78
N PRO A 35 9.04 -0.93 -3.07
CA PRO A 35 9.90 -1.66 -2.16
C PRO A 35 10.06 -0.97 -0.80
N ALA A 36 10.16 0.36 -0.74
CA ALA A 36 10.22 1.08 0.53
C ALA A 36 8.93 0.90 1.35
N LEU A 37 7.75 0.93 0.70
CA LEU A 37 6.47 0.63 1.36
C LEU A 37 6.43 -0.81 1.88
N ARG A 38 6.95 -1.78 1.11
CA ARG A 38 7.03 -3.18 1.54
C ARG A 38 7.93 -3.33 2.77
N SER A 39 9.07 -2.66 2.82
CA SER A 39 9.97 -2.69 3.98
C SER A 39 9.36 -2.09 5.25
N ILE A 40 8.36 -1.20 5.13
CA ILE A 40 7.60 -0.68 6.29
C ILE A 40 6.56 -1.71 6.75
N VAL A 41 5.85 -2.34 5.81
CA VAL A 41 4.74 -3.27 6.12
C VAL A 41 5.24 -4.62 6.60
N GLU A 42 6.28 -5.16 5.97
CA GLU A 42 6.80 -6.51 6.23
C GLU A 42 7.11 -6.78 7.72
N PRO A 43 7.88 -5.95 8.44
CA PRO A 43 8.15 -6.19 9.86
C PRO A 43 6.91 -6.01 10.73
N ALA A 44 5.96 -5.17 10.31
CA ALA A 44 4.75 -4.88 11.08
C ALA A 44 3.65 -5.94 10.90
N LEU A 45 3.77 -6.86 9.93
CA LEU A 45 2.79 -7.92 9.72
C LEU A 45 2.75 -8.89 10.89
N VAL A 46 1.56 -9.08 11.45
CA VAL A 46 1.31 -10.05 12.52
C VAL A 46 0.82 -11.35 11.90
N PRO A 47 1.54 -12.48 12.07
CA PRO A 47 1.04 -13.78 11.62
C PRO A 47 -0.16 -14.18 12.49
N VAL A 48 -1.30 -14.49 11.87
CA VAL A 48 -2.48 -15.01 12.57
C VAL A 48 -2.68 -16.48 12.21
N ASP A 49 -2.79 -16.77 10.90
CA ASP A 49 -2.85 -18.12 10.34
C ASP A 49 -2.23 -18.12 8.93
N PRO A 50 -0.90 -18.01 8.82
CA PRO A 50 -0.24 -17.85 7.53
C PRO A 50 -0.41 -19.10 6.67
N TRP A 51 -0.77 -18.91 5.40
CA TRP A 51 -0.88 -20.02 4.46
C TRP A 51 0.48 -20.69 4.27
N ARG A 52 0.54 -22.03 4.23
CA ARG A 52 1.80 -22.80 4.14
C ARG A 52 2.74 -22.38 3.01
N SER A 53 2.20 -21.89 1.89
CA SER A 53 2.98 -21.47 0.72
C SER A 53 3.24 -19.96 0.66
N THR A 54 2.80 -19.18 1.66
CA THR A 54 2.93 -17.72 1.65
C THR A 54 3.99 -17.26 2.63
N THR A 55 4.91 -16.42 2.17
CA THR A 55 5.90 -15.74 3.01
C THR A 55 5.40 -14.37 3.46
N ARG A 56 6.00 -13.82 4.51
CA ARG A 56 5.74 -12.45 4.99
C ARG A 56 5.94 -11.40 3.90
N ALA A 57 6.96 -11.57 3.06
CA ALA A 57 7.22 -10.70 1.92
C ALA A 57 6.09 -10.74 0.86
N VAL A 58 5.50 -11.92 0.61
CA VAL A 58 4.35 -12.05 -0.31
C VAL A 58 3.11 -11.39 0.28
N ALA A 59 2.84 -11.60 1.58
CA ALA A 59 1.74 -10.94 2.26
C ALA A 59 1.92 -9.40 2.27
N ALA A 60 3.13 -8.91 2.49
CA ALA A 60 3.46 -7.48 2.45
C ALA A 60 3.27 -6.91 1.04
N ALA A 61 3.66 -7.65 -0.01
CA ALA A 61 3.42 -7.26 -1.39
C ALA A 61 1.92 -7.10 -1.67
N CYS A 62 1.09 -8.09 -1.30
CA CYS A 62 -0.36 -8.01 -1.48
C CYS A 62 -0.98 -6.84 -0.70
N ALA A 63 -0.54 -6.61 0.54
CA ALA A 63 -1.01 -5.49 1.35
C ALA A 63 -0.69 -4.14 0.69
N VAL A 64 0.56 -3.95 0.25
CA VAL A 64 0.99 -2.73 -0.43
C VAL A 64 0.24 -2.51 -1.74
N GLU A 65 0.02 -3.56 -2.54
CA GLU A 65 -0.78 -3.46 -3.76
C GLU A 65 -2.23 -3.04 -3.47
N SER A 66 -2.83 -3.59 -2.41
CA SER A 66 -4.17 -3.19 -1.97
C SER A 66 -4.21 -1.73 -1.50
N PHE A 67 -3.19 -1.25 -0.77
CA PHE A 67 -3.11 0.15 -0.35
C PHE A 67 -2.89 1.10 -1.52
N LEU A 68 -2.09 0.70 -2.50
CA LEU A 68 -1.91 1.48 -3.73
C LEU A 68 -3.21 1.53 -4.55
N PHE A 69 -3.98 0.44 -4.56
CA PHE A 69 -5.29 0.42 -5.21
C PHE A 69 -6.28 1.37 -4.51
N ASP A 70 -6.37 1.33 -3.18
CA ASP A 70 -7.16 2.28 -2.38
C ASP A 70 -6.73 3.73 -2.65
N ALA A 71 -5.42 3.99 -2.69
CA ALA A 71 -4.88 5.31 -2.99
C ALA A 71 -5.15 5.76 -4.44
N THR A 72 -5.24 4.83 -5.41
CA THR A 72 -5.70 5.16 -6.77
C THR A 72 -7.18 5.52 -6.81
N GLN A 73 -8.03 4.81 -6.07
CA GLN A 73 -9.46 5.09 -5.95
C GLN A 73 -9.70 6.45 -5.27
N ALA A 74 -8.90 6.78 -4.26
CA ALA A 74 -8.90 8.08 -3.59
C ALA A 74 -8.30 9.23 -4.42
N GLY A 75 -7.82 8.97 -5.64
CA GLY A 75 -7.22 10.00 -6.51
C GLY A 75 -5.87 10.53 -6.04
N LEU A 76 -5.21 9.88 -5.07
CA LEU A 76 -3.92 10.31 -4.52
C LEU A 76 -2.76 9.93 -5.43
N VAL A 77 -2.87 8.78 -6.12
CA VAL A 77 -1.84 8.25 -7.00
C VAL A 77 -2.43 7.80 -8.33
N ILE A 78 -1.65 7.90 -9.39
CA ILE A 78 -1.95 7.40 -10.71
C ILE A 78 -1.01 6.24 -11.04
N ARG A 79 -1.60 5.12 -11.47
CA ARG A 79 -0.84 3.99 -12.01
C ARG A 79 -0.47 4.31 -13.45
N ARG A 80 0.83 4.37 -13.75
CA ARG A 80 1.36 4.45 -15.11
C ARG A 80 2.06 3.14 -15.45
N THR A 81 1.59 2.48 -16.49
CA THR A 81 2.28 1.32 -17.07
C THR A 81 2.96 1.80 -18.34
N ASN A 82 4.28 1.61 -18.45
CA ASN A 82 4.96 1.76 -19.73
C ASN A 82 5.09 0.36 -20.32
N GLY A 83 4.81 0.15 -21.61
CA GLY A 83 4.67 -1.19 -22.23
C GLY A 83 5.86 -2.15 -22.12
N TRP A 84 6.96 -1.73 -21.47
CA TRP A 84 8.20 -2.48 -21.25
C TRP A 84 8.67 -2.51 -19.78
N LYS A 85 7.98 -1.82 -18.85
CA LYS A 85 8.43 -1.67 -17.46
C LYS A 85 7.32 -1.96 -16.47
N PHE A 86 7.71 -2.46 -15.30
CA PHE A 86 6.83 -2.64 -14.15
C PHE A 86 5.96 -1.40 -13.91
N PRO A 87 4.67 -1.56 -13.53
CA PRO A 87 3.79 -0.44 -13.25
C PRO A 87 4.47 0.50 -12.25
N TYR A 88 4.46 1.80 -12.55
CA TYR A 88 4.97 2.84 -11.68
C TYR A 88 3.80 3.64 -11.12
N TRP A 89 3.83 3.88 -9.82
CA TRP A 89 2.85 4.71 -9.14
C TRP A 89 3.42 6.11 -8.98
N TRP A 90 2.72 7.07 -9.57
CA TRP A 90 3.05 8.48 -9.46
C TRP A 90 2.02 9.16 -8.58
N ARG A 91 2.44 10.09 -7.74
CA ARG A 91 1.49 10.95 -7.04
C ARG A 91 0.80 11.84 -8.07
N VAL A 92 -0.53 11.95 -7.97
CA VAL A 92 -1.27 12.93 -8.76
C VAL A 92 -0.84 14.31 -8.23
N LYS A 93 -0.28 15.16 -9.10
CA LYS A 93 -0.07 16.58 -8.75
C LYS A 93 -1.45 17.12 -8.40
N ALA A 94 -1.67 17.44 -7.13
CA ALA A 94 -2.89 18.12 -6.73
C ALA A 94 -3.03 19.38 -7.61
N ALA A 95 -4.09 19.45 -8.42
CA ALA A 95 -4.69 20.75 -8.61
C ALA A 95 -5.11 21.23 -7.21
N PRO A 96 -4.90 22.52 -6.87
CA PRO A 96 -5.44 23.03 -5.62
C PRO A 96 -6.95 22.73 -5.63
N GLU A 97 -7.53 22.35 -4.50
CA GLU A 97 -8.97 22.04 -4.31
C GLU A 97 -9.41 20.56 -4.46
N ALA A 98 -8.68 19.61 -3.86
CA ALA A 98 -9.31 18.35 -3.42
C ALA A 98 -9.38 18.34 -1.89
N VAL A 99 -10.42 19.00 -1.36
CA VAL A 99 -10.89 18.80 0.02
C VAL A 99 -11.51 17.40 0.06
N CYS A 100 -11.00 16.53 0.94
CA CYS A 100 -11.69 15.30 1.30
C CYS A 100 -13.06 15.67 1.90
N ARG A 101 -14.13 15.44 1.16
CA ARG A 101 -15.51 15.45 1.65
C ARG A 101 -15.98 14.02 1.84
#